data_AF-A0A6A1W9T3-F1
#
_entry.id   AF-A0A6A1W9T3-F1
#
_cell.length_a   1.000
_cell.length_b   1.000
_cell.length_c   1.000
_cell.angle_alpha   90.00
_cell.angle_beta   90.00
_cell.angle_gamma   90.00
#
_symmetry.space_group_name_H-M   'P 1'
#
loop_
_entity.id
_entity.type
_entity.pdbx_description
1 polymer ?
#
loop_
_entity_poly.entity_id
_entity_poly.type
_entity_poly.pdbx_seq_one_letter_code
_entity_poly.pdbx_strand_id
1 'polypeptide(L)'
;MFGFMRSPASKIFKQKSDDPGFPASSSSNPFDSDTESDANQILKPARRTASEPVLITPNFNTNPFDDDDGGREVSSSSSSDYGSAAARDRYRNDFRDSGGLQNQSVQELENYATYKAGETTKTVNNCLKIAEDIREDATRTLETLHQQGEQITRTHMLAAETERDLSRVSSFIVLLMRNV
;
A
#
# COMPACT_ATOMS: atom_id res chain seq x y z
N MET A 1 1.12 -54.12 -5.36
CA MET A 1 0.88 -54.86 -4.09
C MET A 1 0.59 -53.82 -3.03
N PHE A 2 -0.64 -53.84 -2.50
CA PHE A 2 -1.16 -52.88 -1.51
C PHE A 2 -0.48 -53.05 -0.15
N GLY A 3 -0.28 -51.95 0.57
CA GLY A 3 0.19 -51.95 1.95
C GLY A 3 -0.18 -50.66 2.69
N PHE A 4 -1.49 -50.46 2.89
CA PHE A 4 -2.02 -49.54 3.92
C PHE A 4 -1.93 -50.20 5.30
N MET A 5 -2.13 -49.37 6.34
CA MET A 5 -2.33 -49.68 7.77
C MET A 5 -1.04 -49.54 8.60
N ARG A 6 -1.01 -48.95 9.80
CA ARG A 6 -2.02 -48.36 10.70
C ARG A 6 -1.23 -47.66 11.81
N SER A 7 -1.69 -46.51 12.29
CA SER A 7 -1.34 -46.03 13.63
C SER A 7 -2.03 -46.89 14.70
N PRO A 8 -1.47 -47.03 15.90
CA PRO A 8 -2.25 -47.28 17.09
C PRO A 8 -2.26 -46.04 18.00
N ALA A 9 -3.49 -45.59 18.29
CA ALA A 9 -3.81 -44.65 19.34
C ALA A 9 -3.44 -45.20 20.72
N SER A 10 -2.74 -44.40 21.53
CA SER A 10 -2.55 -44.67 22.96
C SER A 10 -3.39 -43.69 23.80
N LYS A 11 -4.58 -44.20 24.16
CA LYS A 11 -5.23 -44.15 25.48
C LYS A 11 -5.28 -42.81 26.22
N ILE A 12 -6.51 -42.28 26.24
CA ILE A 12 -7.09 -41.39 27.24
C ILE A 12 -6.90 -42.00 28.65
N PHE A 13 -6.29 -41.24 29.56
CA PHE A 13 -6.42 -41.47 31.00
C PHE A 13 -6.89 -40.17 31.64
N LYS A 14 -8.10 -40.22 32.23
CA LYS A 14 -8.71 -39.14 33.00
C LYS A 14 -8.23 -39.26 34.44
N GLN A 15 -7.56 -38.24 34.97
CA GLN A 15 -7.52 -37.98 36.42
C GLN A 15 -7.72 -36.49 36.67
N LYS A 16 -8.65 -36.18 37.58
CA LYS A 16 -8.91 -34.85 38.15
C LYS A 16 -7.96 -34.62 39.33
N SER A 17 -7.44 -33.40 39.50
CA SER A 17 -7.36 -32.66 40.78
C SER A 17 -6.45 -31.42 40.66
N ASP A 18 -7.03 -30.24 40.94
CA ASP A 18 -6.56 -29.02 41.62
C ASP A 18 -5.13 -28.42 41.40
N ASP A 19 -5.15 -27.10 41.12
CA ASP A 19 -4.12 -26.03 40.93
C ASP A 19 -3.20 -25.78 42.16
N PRO A 20 -2.09 -24.96 42.18
CA PRO A 20 -1.45 -24.07 41.17
C PRO A 20 0.09 -24.16 41.00
N GLY A 21 0.61 -23.67 39.85
CA GLY A 21 2.04 -23.36 39.67
C GLY A 21 2.47 -23.00 38.23
N PHE A 22 2.75 -21.72 37.99
CA PHE A 22 3.27 -21.03 36.78
C PHE A 22 4.33 -21.73 35.90
N PRO A 23 4.65 -21.23 34.68
CA PRO A 23 3.83 -20.52 33.69
C PRO A 23 3.80 -21.23 32.32
N ALA A 24 2.66 -21.13 31.63
CA ALA A 24 2.51 -21.59 30.25
C ALA A 24 3.33 -20.72 29.29
N SER A 25 4.06 -21.37 28.40
CA SER A 25 4.69 -20.77 27.23
C SER A 25 3.64 -20.08 26.36
N SER A 26 3.57 -18.75 26.45
CA SER A 26 2.83 -17.92 25.50
C SER A 26 3.50 -18.03 24.13
N SER A 27 3.00 -18.90 23.26
CA SER A 27 3.21 -18.73 21.82
C SER A 27 2.31 -17.58 21.38
N SER A 28 2.78 -16.35 21.54
CA SER A 28 2.11 -15.17 20.99
C SER A 28 2.19 -15.23 19.46
N ASN A 29 1.02 -15.29 18.81
CA ASN A 29 0.92 -15.15 17.37
C ASN A 29 1.32 -13.72 16.95
N PRO A 30 2.11 -13.55 15.87
CA PRO A 30 2.68 -12.27 15.48
C PRO A 30 1.70 -11.31 14.79
N PHE A 31 0.41 -11.67 14.72
CA PHE A 31 -0.63 -10.91 14.00
C PHE A 31 -1.68 -10.26 14.91
N ASP A 32 -1.51 -10.32 16.23
CA ASP A 32 -2.51 -9.84 17.19
C ASP A 32 -2.02 -8.62 18.00
N SER A 33 -1.42 -7.65 17.30
CA SER A 33 -1.14 -6.33 17.87
C SER A 33 -2.07 -5.29 17.27
N ASP A 34 -3.32 -5.33 17.72
CA ASP A 34 -4.21 -4.17 17.63
C ASP A 34 -3.70 -3.11 18.62
N THR A 35 -2.83 -2.21 18.14
CA THR A 35 -2.48 -0.98 18.85
C THR A 35 -3.09 0.18 18.09
N GLU A 36 -4.27 0.61 18.52
CA GLU A 36 -4.77 1.94 18.24
C GLU A 36 -3.80 2.95 18.85
N SER A 37 -3.22 3.83 18.02
CA SER A 37 -2.41 4.94 18.48
C SER A 37 -2.82 6.21 17.76
N ASP A 38 -3.84 6.87 18.33
CA ASP A 38 -4.10 8.29 18.15
C ASP A 38 -2.96 9.08 18.80
N ALA A 39 -1.96 9.48 18.01
CA ALA A 39 -0.99 10.49 18.42
C ALA A 39 -0.33 11.14 17.20
N ASN A 40 -0.78 12.35 16.86
CA ASN A 40 -0.09 13.29 15.99
C ASN A 40 1.32 13.60 16.55
N GLN A 41 2.35 12.87 16.12
CA GLN A 41 3.75 13.25 16.35
C GLN A 41 4.40 13.75 15.06
N ILE A 42 4.53 15.07 14.99
CA ILE A 42 5.45 15.78 14.10
C ILE A 42 6.88 15.37 14.49
N LEU A 43 7.46 14.40 13.79
CA LEU A 43 8.86 14.02 13.93
C LEU A 43 9.72 14.92 13.03
N LYS A 44 10.53 15.78 13.66
CA LYS A 44 11.56 16.57 12.96
C LYS A 44 12.61 15.61 12.35
N PRO A 45 13.05 15.79 11.10
CA PRO A 45 14.04 14.91 10.51
C PRO A 45 15.40 15.08 11.19
N ALA A 46 15.92 13.99 11.75
CA ALA A 46 17.31 13.91 12.14
C ALA A 46 18.21 14.01 10.89
N ARG A 47 19.23 14.86 10.97
CA ARG A 47 20.27 15.11 9.97
C ARG A 47 20.96 13.78 9.60
N ARG A 48 20.75 13.25 8.38
CA ARG A 48 21.31 11.98 7.88
C ARG A 48 22.20 12.17 6.65
N THR A 49 23.21 11.32 6.57
CA THR A 49 24.28 11.26 5.55
C THR A 49 23.74 10.82 4.18
N ALA A 50 24.36 11.35 3.12
CA ALA A 50 23.83 11.48 1.75
C ALA A 50 23.74 10.19 0.89
N SER A 51 23.20 9.09 1.40
CA SER A 51 23.12 7.84 0.62
C SER A 51 21.87 6.98 0.83
N GLU A 52 20.77 7.52 1.35
CA GLU A 52 19.48 6.81 1.37
C GLU A 52 18.60 7.30 0.21
N PRO A 53 18.06 6.40 -0.63
CA PRO A 53 17.13 6.79 -1.69
C PRO A 53 15.88 7.37 -1.03
N VAL A 54 15.48 8.56 -1.50
CA VAL A 54 14.25 9.22 -1.05
C VAL A 54 13.09 8.30 -1.38
N LEU A 55 12.51 7.68 -0.35
CA LEU A 55 11.21 7.06 -0.43
C LEU A 55 10.21 8.19 -0.65
N ILE A 56 9.88 8.45 -1.92
CA ILE A 56 8.78 9.35 -2.28
C ILE A 56 7.52 8.62 -1.84
N THR A 57 7.12 8.84 -0.59
CA THR A 57 5.77 8.52 -0.13
C THR A 57 4.82 9.47 -0.85
N PRO A 58 3.92 9.00 -1.74
CA PRO A 58 2.89 9.85 -2.31
C PRO A 58 2.06 10.43 -1.17
N ASN A 59 1.94 11.76 -1.17
CA ASN A 59 1.20 12.49 -0.16
C ASN A 59 -0.29 12.35 -0.46
N PHE A 60 -0.94 11.33 0.10
CA PHE A 60 -2.40 11.12 -0.01
C PHE A 60 -3.20 11.99 0.98
N ASN A 61 -2.68 13.12 1.46
CA ASN A 61 -3.36 13.99 2.44
C ASN A 61 -4.62 14.69 1.89
N THR A 62 -4.98 14.47 0.64
CA THR A 62 -6.29 14.85 0.08
C THR A 62 -7.03 13.58 -0.28
N ASN A 63 -8.11 13.31 0.44
CA ASN A 63 -8.97 12.17 0.20
C ASN A 63 -9.49 12.28 -1.26
N PRO A 64 -9.11 11.39 -2.18
CA PRO A 64 -9.37 11.59 -3.61
C PRO A 64 -10.86 11.54 -3.95
N PHE A 65 -11.71 11.13 -3.01
CA PHE A 65 -13.16 11.07 -3.13
C PHE A 65 -13.87 12.34 -2.65
N ASP A 66 -13.13 13.27 -2.05
CA ASP A 66 -13.65 14.48 -1.40
C ASP A 66 -13.43 15.69 -2.32
N ASP A 67 -14.17 15.72 -3.43
CA ASP A 67 -14.37 16.97 -4.17
C ASP A 67 -15.39 17.80 -3.38
N ASP A 68 -14.90 18.57 -2.41
CA ASP A 68 -15.69 19.56 -1.68
C ASP A 68 -16.13 20.66 -2.67
N ASP A 69 -17.39 20.63 -3.11
CA ASP A 69 -18.11 21.73 -3.76
C ASP A 69 -18.50 22.80 -2.71
N GLY A 70 -17.56 23.15 -1.83
CA GLY A 70 -17.81 23.90 -0.59
C GLY A 70 -17.13 25.27 -0.50
N GLY A 71 -16.51 25.77 -1.59
CA GLY A 71 -15.70 26.97 -1.48
C GLY A 71 -15.57 27.80 -2.76
N ARG A 72 -16.58 28.64 -3.07
CA ARG A 72 -16.30 29.91 -3.77
C ARG A 72 -17.34 30.99 -3.48
N GLU A 73 -16.89 32.05 -2.80
CA GLU A 73 -17.54 33.35 -2.81
C GLU A 73 -17.71 33.88 -4.25
N VAL A 74 -18.92 34.38 -4.52
CA VAL A 74 -19.30 35.50 -5.40
C VAL A 74 -18.65 35.58 -6.80
N SER A 75 -19.40 35.15 -7.83
CA SER A 75 -19.87 36.00 -8.95
C SER A 75 -20.45 35.16 -10.10
N SER A 76 -21.63 35.56 -10.55
CA SER A 76 -22.45 34.95 -11.58
C SER A 76 -21.78 34.86 -12.97
N SER A 77 -21.83 33.70 -13.62
CA SER A 77 -22.32 33.54 -15.01
C SER A 77 -22.18 32.10 -15.53
N SER A 78 -23.33 31.45 -15.71
CA SER A 78 -23.70 30.60 -16.83
C SER A 78 -22.78 29.46 -17.27
N SER A 79 -23.02 28.26 -16.76
CA SER A 79 -23.30 27.12 -17.65
C SER A 79 -24.22 26.12 -16.93
N SER A 80 -25.28 25.76 -17.64
CA SER A 80 -26.44 25.01 -17.20
C SER A 80 -26.13 23.51 -17.21
N ASP A 81 -25.86 22.93 -16.06
CA ASP A 81 -25.96 21.47 -15.83
C ASP A 81 -26.06 21.16 -14.32
N TYR A 82 -27.01 21.81 -13.65
CA TYR A 82 -27.29 21.54 -12.25
C TYR A 82 -28.76 21.17 -12.09
N GLY A 83 -29.07 19.89 -12.32
CA GLY A 83 -30.07 19.24 -11.48
C GLY A 83 -29.63 19.48 -10.04
N SER A 84 -30.41 20.25 -9.29
CA SER A 84 -30.12 20.75 -7.94
C SER A 84 -29.31 19.73 -7.13
N ALA A 85 -28.23 20.13 -6.47
CA ALA A 85 -27.50 19.25 -5.54
C ALA A 85 -28.46 18.58 -4.54
N ALA A 86 -29.50 19.31 -4.13
CA ALA A 86 -30.58 18.82 -3.28
C ALA A 86 -31.50 17.77 -3.95
N ALA A 87 -31.44 17.55 -5.25
CA ALA A 87 -32.10 16.45 -5.96
C ALA A 87 -31.21 15.20 -6.05
N ARG A 88 -29.89 15.37 -6.16
CA ARG A 88 -28.92 14.26 -6.12
C ARG A 88 -28.84 13.60 -4.75
N ASP A 89 -28.91 14.39 -3.69
CA ASP A 89 -28.91 13.85 -2.32
C ASP A 89 -30.11 12.97 -2.01
N ARG A 90 -31.27 13.19 -2.66
CA ARG A 90 -32.47 12.37 -2.46
C ARG A 90 -32.27 10.92 -2.91
N TYR A 91 -31.34 10.69 -3.82
CA TYR A 91 -31.04 9.39 -4.39
C TYR A 91 -29.87 8.68 -3.69
N ARG A 92 -29.19 9.33 -2.74
CA ARG A 92 -28.08 8.74 -1.96
C ARG A 92 -28.51 7.53 -1.14
N ASN A 93 -29.72 7.58 -0.58
CA ASN A 93 -30.24 6.56 0.35
C ASN A 93 -31.00 5.40 -0.35
N ASP A 94 -30.91 5.28 -1.69
CA ASP A 94 -31.54 4.19 -2.45
C ASP A 94 -33.06 4.00 -2.14
N PHE A 95 -33.76 5.11 -1.88
CA PHE A 95 -35.17 5.15 -1.49
C PHE A 95 -35.54 4.37 -0.23
N ARG A 96 -34.59 4.06 0.66
CA ARG A 96 -34.85 3.38 1.94
C ARG A 96 -35.92 4.09 2.76
N ASP A 97 -35.86 5.42 2.79
CA ASP A 97 -36.79 6.26 3.55
C ASP A 97 -38.18 6.38 2.88
N SER A 98 -38.28 6.00 1.60
CA SER A 98 -39.51 6.09 0.79
C SER A 98 -40.14 4.72 0.50
N GLY A 99 -39.79 3.69 1.28
CA GLY A 99 -40.34 2.34 1.14
C GLY A 99 -39.73 1.51 0.00
N GLY A 100 -38.57 1.92 -0.52
CA GLY A 100 -37.83 1.19 -1.55
C GLY A 100 -38.24 1.51 -2.98
N LEU A 101 -37.48 0.94 -3.92
CA LEU A 101 -37.55 1.22 -5.36
C LEU A 101 -38.94 0.97 -5.97
N GLN A 102 -39.65 -0.05 -5.48
CA GLN A 102 -40.98 -0.46 -5.98
C GLN A 102 -42.11 0.53 -5.67
N ASN A 103 -41.90 1.45 -4.72
CA ASN A 103 -42.87 2.47 -4.33
C ASN A 103 -42.63 3.81 -5.04
N GLN A 104 -41.76 3.84 -6.06
CA GLN A 104 -41.40 5.05 -6.80
C GLN A 104 -42.08 5.11 -8.17
N SER A 105 -42.24 6.35 -8.67
CA SER A 105 -42.72 6.58 -10.03
C SER A 105 -41.66 6.20 -11.07
N VAL A 106 -42.06 5.89 -12.30
CA VAL A 106 -41.13 5.57 -13.40
C VAL A 106 -40.15 6.73 -13.65
N GLN A 107 -40.62 7.97 -13.54
CA GLN A 107 -39.80 9.17 -13.72
C GLN A 107 -38.72 9.28 -12.62
N GLU A 108 -39.06 8.93 -11.38
CA GLU A 108 -38.10 8.91 -10.27
C GLU A 108 -37.04 7.82 -10.44
N LEU A 109 -37.43 6.68 -11.00
CA LEU A 109 -36.51 5.58 -11.30
C LEU A 109 -35.54 5.93 -12.45
N GLU A 110 -36.01 6.65 -13.47
CA GLU A 110 -35.17 7.16 -14.56
C GLU A 110 -34.13 8.18 -14.05
N ASN A 111 -34.57 9.13 -13.22
CA ASN A 111 -33.68 10.10 -12.58
C ASN A 111 -32.66 9.41 -11.68
N TYR A 112 -33.08 8.42 -10.89
CA TYR A 112 -32.20 7.62 -10.05
C TYR A 112 -31.18 6.82 -10.86
N ALA A 113 -31.58 6.20 -11.96
CA ALA A 113 -30.68 5.47 -12.84
C ALA A 113 -29.61 6.41 -13.44
N THR A 114 -30.03 7.59 -13.90
CA THR A 114 -29.11 8.62 -14.40
C THR A 114 -28.14 9.09 -13.32
N TYR A 115 -28.64 9.30 -12.10
CA TYR A 115 -27.83 9.68 -10.95
C TYR A 115 -26.80 8.59 -10.60
N LYS A 116 -27.21 7.33 -10.45
CA LYS A 116 -26.29 6.22 -10.13
C LYS A 116 -25.28 5.97 -11.24
N ALA A 117 -25.68 6.13 -12.50
CA ALA A 117 -24.75 6.06 -13.63
C ALA A 117 -23.70 7.17 -13.55
N GLY A 118 -24.10 8.40 -13.22
CA GLY A 118 -23.21 9.53 -13.01
C GLY A 118 -22.22 9.30 -11.86
N GLU A 119 -22.70 8.84 -10.71
CA GLU A 119 -21.86 8.49 -9.55
C GLU A 119 -20.86 7.39 -9.89
N THR A 120 -21.32 6.31 -10.51
CA THR A 120 -20.45 5.20 -10.94
C THR A 120 -19.39 5.70 -11.93
N THR A 121 -19.78 6.55 -12.88
CA THR A 121 -18.84 7.15 -13.85
C THR A 121 -17.81 8.02 -13.15
N LYS A 122 -18.20 8.81 -12.15
CA LYS A 122 -17.29 9.62 -11.34
C LYS A 122 -16.26 8.74 -10.61
N THR A 123 -16.71 7.69 -9.94
CA THR A 123 -15.82 6.75 -9.24
C THR A 123 -14.87 6.05 -10.21
N VAL A 124 -15.37 5.56 -11.36
CA VAL A 124 -14.53 4.91 -12.37
C VAL A 124 -13.49 5.87 -12.95
N ASN A 125 -13.84 7.13 -13.19
CA ASN A 125 -12.91 8.15 -13.65
C ASN A 125 -11.80 8.42 -12.62
N ASN A 126 -12.14 8.44 -11.33
CA ASN A 126 -11.17 8.55 -10.26
C ASN A 126 -10.19 7.35 -10.24
N CYS A 127 -10.72 6.12 -10.32
CA CYS A 127 -9.89 4.92 -10.42
C CYS A 127 -8.96 4.96 -11.63
N LEU A 128 -9.44 5.47 -12.78
CA LEU A 128 -8.61 5.67 -13.96
C LEU A 128 -7.45 6.62 -13.65
N LYS A 129 -7.73 7.79 -13.09
CA LYS A 129 -6.70 8.78 -12.73
C LYS A 129 -5.62 8.18 -11.82
N ILE A 130 -6.03 7.47 -10.77
CA ILE A 130 -5.09 6.79 -9.86
C ILE A 130 -4.24 5.76 -10.61
N ALA A 131 -4.84 4.98 -11.52
CA ALA A 131 -4.10 4.00 -12.32
C ALA A 131 -3.08 4.66 -13.27
N GLU A 132 -3.39 5.84 -13.79
CA GLU A 132 -2.47 6.61 -14.62
C GLU A 132 -1.29 7.17 -13.81
N ASP A 133 -1.56 7.69 -12.62
CA ASP A 133 -0.52 8.18 -11.70
C ASP A 133 0.43 7.04 -11.30
N ILE A 134 -0.12 5.86 -10.96
CA ILE A 134 0.67 4.65 -10.65
C ILE A 134 1.55 4.25 -11.84
N ARG A 135 1.00 4.28 -13.06
CA ARG A 135 1.74 3.93 -14.28
C ARG A 135 2.91 4.90 -14.52
N GLU A 136 2.69 6.19 -14.29
CA GLU A 136 3.73 7.20 -14.44
C GLU A 136 4.85 7.00 -13.41
N ASP A 137 4.50 6.84 -12.12
CA ASP A 137 5.46 6.62 -11.04
C ASP A 137 6.24 5.32 -11.20
N ALA A 138 5.59 4.24 -11.65
CA ALA A 138 6.26 2.98 -11.97
C ALA A 138 7.28 3.16 -13.11
N THR A 139 6.97 3.98 -14.11
CA THR A 139 7.88 4.26 -15.24
C THR A 139 9.11 5.02 -14.76
N ARG A 140 8.93 6.08 -13.95
CA ARG A 140 10.06 6.81 -13.35
C ARG A 140 10.90 5.89 -12.47
N THR A 141 10.26 5.05 -11.66
CA THR A 141 10.96 4.07 -10.82
C THR A 141 11.79 3.11 -11.65
N LEU A 142 11.25 2.59 -12.76
CA LEU A 142 11.97 1.69 -13.66
C LEU A 142 13.20 2.35 -14.30
N GLU A 143 13.09 3.63 -14.68
CA GLU A 143 14.24 4.40 -15.17
C GLU A 143 15.33 4.53 -14.10
N THR A 144 14.97 4.89 -12.86
CA THR A 144 15.94 5.02 -11.77
C THR A 144 16.62 3.69 -11.44
N LEU A 145 15.87 2.58 -11.41
CA LEU A 145 16.41 1.24 -11.18
C LEU A 145 17.38 0.84 -12.29
N HIS A 146 17.06 1.18 -13.54
CA HIS A 146 17.95 0.92 -14.67
C HIS A 146 19.29 1.67 -14.51
N GLN A 147 19.23 2.98 -14.23
CA GLN A 147 20.43 3.79 -13.99
C GLN A 147 21.25 3.28 -12.80
N GLN A 148 20.60 2.87 -11.71
CA GLN A 148 21.28 2.27 -10.56
C GLN A 148 21.95 0.94 -10.93
N GLY A 149 21.28 0.08 -11.70
CA GLY A 149 21.84 -1.19 -12.17
C GLY A 149 23.10 -1.00 -13.01
N GLU A 150 23.12 0.01 -13.87
CA GLU A 150 24.33 0.35 -14.62
C GLU A 150 25.46 0.85 -13.72
N GLN A 151 25.15 1.70 -12.73
CA GLN A 151 26.14 2.19 -11.76
C GLN A 151 26.76 1.06 -10.95
N ILE A 152 25.96 0.10 -10.50
CA ILE A 152 26.44 -1.11 -9.79
C ILE A 152 27.37 -1.90 -10.71
N THR A 153 27.00 -2.10 -11.97
CA THR A 153 27.82 -2.83 -12.94
C THR A 153 29.18 -2.15 -13.16
N ARG A 154 29.19 -0.82 -13.35
CA ARG A 154 30.43 -0.04 -13.47
C ARG A 154 31.30 -0.17 -12.21
N THR A 155 30.69 -0.03 -11.03
CA THR A 155 31.39 -0.14 -9.75
C THR A 155 31.99 -1.53 -9.55
N HIS A 156 31.26 -2.59 -9.91
CA HIS A 156 31.74 -3.96 -9.83
C HIS A 156 32.94 -4.21 -10.74
N MET A 157 32.94 -3.67 -11.97
CA MET A 157 34.08 -3.77 -12.88
C MET A 157 35.32 -3.07 -12.30
N LEU A 158 35.15 -1.86 -11.76
CA LEU A 158 36.23 -1.11 -11.11
C LEU A 158 36.80 -1.88 -9.90
N ALA A 159 35.93 -2.42 -9.04
CA ALA A 159 36.36 -3.21 -7.89
C ALA A 159 37.17 -4.44 -8.33
N ALA A 160 36.72 -5.18 -9.35
CA ALA A 160 37.45 -6.32 -9.90
C ALA A 160 38.79 -5.93 -10.52
N GLU A 161 38.92 -4.74 -11.12
CA GLU A 161 40.20 -4.21 -11.58
C GLU A 161 41.14 -3.93 -10.40
N THR A 162 40.66 -3.23 -9.37
CA THR A 162 41.46 -2.92 -8.18
C THR A 162 41.94 -4.18 -7.44
N GLU A 163 41.12 -5.23 -7.37
CA GLU A 163 41.50 -6.51 -6.76
C GLU A 163 42.65 -7.18 -7.51
N ARG A 164 42.63 -7.13 -8.86
CA ARG A 164 43.73 -7.65 -9.68
C ARG A 164 45.02 -6.88 -9.45
N ASP A 165 44.94 -5.55 -9.35
CA ASP A 165 46.12 -4.72 -9.10
C ASP A 165 46.70 -4.93 -7.70
N LEU A 166 45.85 -5.04 -6.68
CA LEU A 166 46.30 -5.41 -5.32
C LEU A 166 46.97 -6.79 -5.29
N SER A 167 46.44 -7.77 -6.04
CA SER A 167 47.03 -9.11 -6.15
C SER A 167 48.42 -9.08 -6.79
N ARG A 168 48.63 -8.21 -7.79
CA ARG A 168 49.95 -8.00 -8.42
C ARG A 168 50.94 -7.35 -7.45
N VAL A 169 50.52 -6.30 -6.75
CA VAL A 169 51.35 -5.62 -5.75
C VAL A 169 51.75 -6.58 -4.63
N SER A 170 50.79 -7.36 -4.10
CA SER A 170 51.05 -8.39 -3.10
C SER A 170 52.08 -9.42 -3.59
N SER A 171 51.92 -9.90 -4.82
CA SER A 171 52.87 -10.85 -5.42
C SER A 171 54.28 -10.28 -5.54
N PHE A 172 54.42 -9.01 -5.92
CA PHE A 172 55.71 -8.34 -6.01
C PHE A 172 56.38 -8.18 -4.65
N ILE A 173 55.62 -7.79 -3.62
CA ILE A 173 56.13 -7.69 -2.24
C ILE A 173 56.65 -9.04 -1.76
N VAL A 174 55.90 -10.13 -1.96
CA VAL A 174 56.33 -11.48 -1.58
C VAL A 174 57.64 -11.88 -2.28
N LEU A 175 57.80 -11.52 -3.56
CA LEU A 175 59.04 -11.79 -4.29
C LEU A 175 60.23 -11.00 -3.73
N LEU A 176 60.04 -9.71 -3.42
CA LEU A 176 61.09 -8.89 -2.81
C LEU A 176 61.53 -9.47 -1.45
N MET A 177 60.58 -9.88 -0.61
CA MET A 177 60.90 -10.46 0.71
C MET A 177 61.64 -11.81 0.62
N ARG A 178 61.52 -12.57 -0.48
CA ARG A 178 62.25 -13.83 -0.67
C ARG A 178 63.68 -13.65 -1.17
N ASN A 179 64.04 -12.47 -1.67
CA ASN A 179 65.37 -12.16 -2.24
C ASN A 179 66.23 -11.31 -1.29
N VAL A 180 65.77 -11.07 -0.05
CA VAL A 180 66.51 -10.44 1.06
C VAL A 180 66.83 -11.52 2.09
#